data_AF-A0A938BV05-F1
#
_entry.id   AF-A0A938BV05-F1
#
_cell.length_a   1.000
_cell.length_b   1.000
_cell.length_c   1.000
_cell.angle_alpha   90.00
_cell.angle_beta   90.00
_cell.angle_gamma   90.00
#
_symmetry.space_group_name_H-M   'P 1'
#
loop_
_entity.id
_entity.type
_entity.pdbx_description
1 polymer ?
#
loop_
_entity_poly.entity_id
_entity_poly.type
_entity_poly.pdbx_seq_one_letter_code
_entity_poly.pdbx_strand_id
1 'polypeptide(L)'
;MPWYGFIHPIIALGTLALGTVTAQVSLSKVSDWDFPMRRQRGRSIYFLLLCMANFVMGLFVNMGLRGIHKGVELTGHMTLSVIVLVAALIAALLTFSRSQPGQTPPHMRWHATFMVAAVALILTMGFLTGLKLIGS
;
A
#
# COMPACT_ATOMS: atom_id res chain seq x y z
N MET A 1 6.77 0.58 26.44
CA MET A 1 6.20 -0.12 25.27
C MET A 1 7.35 -0.47 24.34
N PRO A 2 7.45 -1.71 23.88
CA PRO A 2 8.55 -2.13 23.02
C PRO A 2 8.49 -1.40 21.67
N TRP A 3 9.67 -1.03 21.16
CA TRP A 3 9.88 -0.19 19.96
C TRP A 3 9.06 -0.61 18.72
N TYR A 4 8.76 -1.90 18.59
CA TYR A 4 7.96 -2.45 17.50
C TYR A 4 6.52 -1.88 17.43
N GLY A 5 5.95 -1.45 18.56
CA GLY A 5 4.62 -0.84 18.61
C GLY A 5 4.54 0.55 17.95
N PHE A 6 5.69 1.22 17.78
CA PHE A 6 5.76 2.54 17.14
C PHE A 6 6.16 2.47 15.66
N ILE A 7 6.95 1.47 15.28
CA ILE A 7 7.44 1.34 13.90
C ILE A 7 6.33 0.95 12.94
N HIS A 8 5.45 0.03 13.31
CA HIS A 8 4.37 -0.41 12.43
C HIS A 8 3.45 0.75 11.98
N PRO A 9 2.95 1.62 12.89
CA PRO A 9 2.20 2.82 12.49
C PRO A 9 2.97 3.77 11.58
N ILE A 10 4.27 3.97 11.83
CA ILE A 10 5.11 4.84 10.99
C ILE A 10 5.22 4.29 9.58
N ILE A 11 5.45 2.98 9.44
CA ILE A 11 5.50 2.31 8.13
C ILE A 11 4.14 2.42 7.44
N ALA A 12 3.03 2.18 8.14
CA ALA A 12 1.68 2.30 7.59
C ALA A 12 1.39 3.71 7.04
N LEU A 13 1.77 4.76 7.78
CA LEU A 13 1.63 6.15 7.35
C LEU A 13 2.52 6.46 6.14
N GLY A 14 3.76 5.96 6.12
CA GLY A 14 4.64 6.06 4.96
C GLY A 14 4.07 5.39 3.72
N THR A 15 3.51 4.19 3.87
CA THR A 15 2.82 3.45 2.80
C THR A 15 1.64 4.26 2.26
N LEU A 16 0.82 4.83 3.14
CA LEU A 16 -0.31 5.67 2.75
C LEU A 16 0.15 6.91 1.97
N ALA A 17 1.13 7.65 2.49
CA ALA A 17 1.64 8.87 1.87
C ALA A 17 2.22 8.59 0.47
N LEU A 18 3.07 7.56 0.35
CA LEU A 18 3.64 7.18 -0.94
C LEU A 18 2.59 6.63 -1.91
N GLY A 19 1.62 5.87 -1.41
CA GLY A 19 0.50 5.36 -2.20
C GLY A 19 -0.32 6.50 -2.80
N THR A 20 -0.67 7.51 -1.99
CA THR A 20 -1.41 8.70 -2.43
C THR A 20 -0.65 9.47 -3.50
N VAL A 21 0.65 9.75 -3.28
CA VAL A 21 1.49 10.45 -4.28
C VAL A 21 1.55 9.65 -5.58
N THR A 22 1.72 8.34 -5.49
CA THR A 22 1.81 7.47 -6.67
C THR A 22 0.48 7.41 -7.42
N ALA A 23 -0.66 7.33 -6.72
CA ALA A 23 -1.99 7.35 -7.30
C ALA A 23 -2.29 8.69 -8.00
N GLN A 24 -2.01 9.81 -7.33
CA GLN A 24 -2.22 11.15 -7.89
C GLN A 24 -1.37 11.40 -9.14
N VAL A 25 -0.10 11.00 -9.11
CA VAL A 25 0.78 11.10 -10.28
C VAL A 25 0.25 10.23 -11.42
N SER A 26 -0.19 9.00 -11.12
CA SER A 26 -0.78 8.12 -12.13
C SER A 26 -1.98 8.76 -12.80
N LEU A 27 -2.88 9.36 -12.02
CA LEU A 27 -4.09 10.00 -12.56
C LEU A 27 -3.78 11.24 -13.38
N SER A 28 -2.84 12.07 -12.93
CA SER A 28 -2.51 13.35 -13.56
C SER A 28 -1.63 13.23 -14.82
N LYS A 29 -0.94 12.11 -15.00
CA LYS A 29 0.09 11.94 -16.04
C LYS A 29 -0.10 10.72 -16.94
N VAL A 30 -1.15 9.91 -16.74
CA VAL A 30 -1.41 8.72 -17.59
C VAL A 30 -1.63 9.07 -19.07
N SER A 31 -2.16 10.26 -19.36
CA SER A 31 -2.39 10.74 -20.73
C SER A 31 -1.22 11.51 -21.33
N ASP A 32 -0.17 11.76 -20.55
CA ASP A 32 0.95 12.62 -20.95
C ASP A 32 2.02 11.75 -21.61
N TRP A 33 2.16 11.85 -22.94
CA TRP A 33 3.03 10.98 -23.75
C TRP A 33 4.50 11.03 -23.31
N ASP A 34 4.97 12.20 -22.86
CA ASP A 34 6.35 12.43 -22.42
C ASP A 34 6.59 12.07 -20.94
N PHE A 35 5.60 11.50 -20.25
CA PHE A 35 5.77 11.17 -18.84
C PHE A 35 6.85 10.09 -18.64
N PRO A 36 7.91 10.37 -17.86
CA PRO A 36 9.00 9.42 -17.69
C PRO A 36 8.53 8.23 -16.85
N MET A 37 8.13 7.15 -17.53
CA MET A 37 7.79 5.84 -16.94
C MET A 37 8.84 5.34 -15.94
N ARG A 38 10.11 5.76 -16.07
CA ARG A 38 11.18 5.46 -15.10
C ARG A 38 10.89 5.99 -13.69
N ARG A 39 10.37 7.21 -13.54
CA ARG A 39 10.02 7.77 -12.22
C ARG A 39 8.84 7.04 -11.59
N GLN A 40 7.88 6.63 -12.42
CA GLN A 40 6.74 5.84 -11.96
C GLN A 40 7.15 4.44 -11.53
N ARG A 41 8.04 3.76 -12.27
CA ARG A 41 8.61 2.46 -11.89
C ARG A 41 9.23 2.50 -10.50
N GLY A 42 10.06 3.50 -10.21
CA GLY A 42 10.67 3.67 -8.89
C GLY A 42 9.61 3.81 -7.78
N ARG A 43 8.61 4.68 -7.99
CA ARG A 43 7.52 4.89 -7.03
C ARG A 43 6.68 3.64 -6.80
N SER A 44 6.31 2.91 -7.86
CA SER A 44 5.59 1.65 -7.76
C SER A 44 6.38 0.59 -6.99
N ILE A 45 7.71 0.50 -7.20
CA ILE A 45 8.58 -0.39 -6.42
C ILE A 45 8.58 0.02 -4.95
N TYR A 46 8.86 1.29 -4.64
CA TYR A 46 8.91 1.77 -3.27
C TYR A 46 7.58 1.55 -2.55
N PHE A 47 6.46 1.78 -3.22
CA PHE A 47 5.13 1.52 -2.66
C PHE A 47 4.91 0.03 -2.38
N LEU A 48 5.25 -0.85 -3.33
CA LEU A 48 5.16 -2.30 -3.11
C LEU A 48 6.02 -2.76 -1.93
N LEU A 49 7.26 -2.27 -1.85
CA LEU A 49 8.18 -2.61 -0.75
C LEU A 49 7.64 -2.12 0.60
N LEU A 50 7.05 -0.93 0.66
CA LEU A 50 6.40 -0.42 1.86
C LEU A 50 5.16 -1.24 2.24
N CYS A 51 4.33 -1.66 1.27
CA CYS A 51 3.21 -2.56 1.53
C CYS A 51 3.68 -3.91 2.10
N MET A 52 4.75 -4.49 1.54
CA MET A 52 5.36 -5.73 2.05
C MET A 52 5.90 -5.54 3.48
N ALA A 53 6.65 -4.46 3.72
CA ALA A 53 7.18 -4.15 5.04
C ALA A 53 6.05 -3.93 6.07
N ASN A 54 4.99 -3.22 5.68
CA ASN A 54 3.83 -3.00 6.53
C ASN A 54 3.14 -4.31 6.90
N PHE A 55 2.92 -5.19 5.92
CA PHE A 55 2.32 -6.50 6.10
C PHE A 55 3.14 -7.39 7.04
N VAL A 56 4.44 -7.54 6.76
CA VAL A 56 5.35 -8.37 7.56
C VAL A 56 5.46 -7.84 8.99
N MET A 57 5.58 -6.52 9.16
CA MET A 57 5.61 -5.90 10.49
C MET A 57 4.30 -6.13 11.25
N GLY A 58 3.14 -5.97 10.59
CA GLY A 58 1.84 -6.24 11.18
C GLY A 58 1.69 -7.69 11.64
N LEU A 59 2.18 -8.65 10.84
CA LEU A 59 2.22 -10.07 11.23
C LEU A 59 3.09 -10.30 12.47
N PHE A 60 4.32 -9.78 12.50
CA PHE A 60 5.21 -9.92 13.66
C PHE A 60 4.62 -9.31 14.92
N VAL A 61 4.02 -8.12 14.82
CA VAL A 61 3.34 -7.46 15.95
C VAL A 61 2.17 -8.31 16.45
N ASN A 62 1.32 -8.81 15.55
CA ASN A 62 0.19 -9.65 15.92
C ASN A 62 0.65 -10.97 16.58
N MET A 63 1.69 -11.63 16.04
CA MET A 63 2.25 -12.84 16.64
C MET A 63 2.85 -12.58 18.03
N GLY A 64 3.61 -11.50 18.19
CA GLY A 64 4.19 -11.11 19.48
C GLY A 64 3.13 -10.77 20.53
N LEU A 65 2.07 -10.06 20.14
CA LEU A 65 0.95 -9.72 21.03
C LEU A 65 0.10 -10.95 21.39
N ARG A 66 -0.11 -11.89 20.47
CA ARG A 66 -0.79 -13.16 20.74
C ARG A 66 -0.01 -14.02 21.74
N GLY A 67 1.32 -14.03 21.66
CA GLY A 67 2.18 -14.73 22.62
C GLY A 67 2.06 -14.26 24.07
N ILE A 68 1.50 -13.06 24.30
CA ILE A 68 1.27 -12.49 25.64
C ILE A 68 -0.23 -12.29 25.96
N HIS A 69 -1.13 -12.98 25.25
CA HIS A 69 -2.59 -12.88 25.39
C HIS A 69 -3.17 -11.45 25.22
N LYS A 70 -2.45 -10.56 24.53
CA LYS A 70 -2.88 -9.18 24.20
C LYS A 70 -3.09 -8.97 22.70
N GLY A 71 -3.39 -10.04 21.97
CA GLY A 71 -3.64 -9.97 20.52
C GLY A 71 -4.82 -9.06 20.23
N VAL A 72 -4.61 -8.01 19.42
CA VAL A 72 -5.69 -7.12 18.99
C VAL A 72 -6.40 -7.77 17.81
N GLU A 73 -7.58 -8.34 18.04
CA GLU A 73 -8.41 -8.87 16.95
C GLU A 73 -9.13 -7.74 16.22
N LEU A 74 -8.48 -7.14 15.22
CA LEU A 74 -9.16 -6.24 14.29
C LEU A 74 -9.77 -7.10 13.18
N THR A 75 -11.06 -7.40 13.32
CA THR A 75 -11.84 -8.21 12.36
C THR A 75 -11.61 -7.71 10.94
N GLY A 76 -11.11 -8.60 10.07
CA GLY A 76 -10.86 -8.29 8.66
C GLY A 76 -9.60 -7.48 8.35
N HIS A 77 -8.86 -6.93 9.33
CA HIS A 77 -7.65 -6.13 9.06
C HIS A 77 -6.56 -6.92 8.34
N MET A 78 -6.40 -8.20 8.70
CA MET A 78 -5.47 -9.11 8.04
C MET A 78 -5.88 -9.35 6.57
N THR A 79 -7.15 -9.61 6.32
CA THR A 79 -7.69 -9.80 4.97
C THR A 79 -7.51 -8.55 4.11
N LEU A 80 -7.83 -7.37 4.66
CA LEU A 80 -7.63 -6.08 3.99
C LEU A 80 -6.15 -5.85 3.66
N SER A 81 -5.24 -6.20 4.57
CA SER A 81 -3.80 -6.08 4.35
C SER A 81 -3.31 -6.96 3.20
N VAL A 82 -3.84 -8.18 3.08
CA VAL A 82 -3.56 -9.07 1.93
C VAL A 82 -4.06 -8.45 0.63
N ILE A 83 -5.29 -7.93 0.61
CA ILE A 83 -5.88 -7.31 -0.60
C ILE A 83 -5.05 -6.08 -1.03
N VAL A 84 -4.61 -5.25 -0.09
CA VAL A 84 -3.72 -4.10 -0.36
C VAL A 84 -2.42 -4.56 -1.03
N LEU A 85 -1.80 -5.62 -0.51
CA LEU A 85 -0.56 -6.15 -1.06
C LEU A 85 -0.76 -6.69 -2.50
N VAL A 86 -1.86 -7.40 -2.74
CA VAL A 86 -2.21 -7.89 -4.09
C VAL A 86 -2.46 -6.73 -5.05
N ALA A 87 -3.20 -5.70 -4.65
CA ALA A 87 -3.45 -4.52 -5.48
C ALA A 87 -2.14 -3.79 -5.81
N ALA A 88 -1.24 -3.61 -4.84
CA ALA A 88 0.07 -3.00 -5.04
C ALA A 88 0.95 -3.82 -5.99
N LEU A 89 0.92 -5.16 -5.87
CA LEU A 89 1.65 -6.06 -6.76
C LEU A 89 1.15 -5.95 -8.21
N ILE A 90 -0.17 -6.00 -8.43
CA ILE A 90 -0.74 -5.85 -9.77
C ILE A 90 -0.37 -4.47 -10.35
N ALA A 91 -0.51 -3.41 -9.56
CA ALA A 91 -0.11 -2.06 -9.98
C ALA A 91 1.37 -2.02 -10.40
N ALA A 92 2.27 -2.65 -9.66
CA ALA A 92 3.68 -2.76 -10.02
C ALA A 92 3.87 -3.53 -11.34
N LEU A 93 3.26 -4.71 -11.49
CA LEU A 93 3.34 -5.52 -12.72
C LEU A 93 2.89 -4.74 -13.96
N LEU A 94 1.79 -3.99 -13.87
CA LEU A 94 1.32 -3.13 -14.96
C LEU A 94 2.38 -2.08 -15.33
N THR A 95 3.08 -1.53 -14.34
CA THR A 95 4.16 -0.55 -14.56
C THR A 95 5.40 -1.16 -15.26
N PHE A 96 5.65 -2.47 -15.05
CA PHE A 96 6.81 -3.20 -15.60
C PHE A 96 6.55 -3.95 -16.90
N SER A 97 5.29 -4.09 -17.30
CA SER A 97 4.93 -4.59 -18.61
C SER A 97 5.74 -3.87 -19.71
N ARG A 98 6.26 -4.63 -20.68
CA ARG A 98 7.14 -4.08 -21.71
C ARG A 98 6.39 -3.03 -22.53
N SER A 99 6.80 -1.77 -22.39
CA SER A 99 6.47 -0.72 -23.35
C SER A 99 7.75 -0.26 -24.03
N GLN A 100 7.65 0.00 -25.34
CA GLN A 100 8.74 0.62 -26.08
C GLN A 100 9.01 2.02 -25.48
N PRO A 101 10.25 2.53 -25.54
CA PRO A 101 10.53 3.91 -25.15
C PRO A 101 9.56 4.87 -25.84
N GLY A 102 8.91 5.75 -25.07
CA GLY A 102 7.90 6.69 -25.57
C GLY A 102 6.49 6.14 -25.67
N GLN A 103 6.24 4.83 -25.53
CA GLN A 103 4.89 4.27 -25.54
C GLN A 103 4.39 3.97 -24.11
N THR A 104 3.14 4.34 -23.83
CA THR A 104 2.42 3.88 -22.63
C THR A 104 1.59 2.65 -22.98
N PRO A 105 1.72 1.54 -22.24
CA PRO A 105 0.90 0.35 -22.49
C PRO A 105 -0.58 0.65 -22.21
N PRO A 106 -1.53 0.10 -22.99
CA PRO A 106 -2.96 0.39 -22.84
C PRO A 106 -3.54 -0.04 -21.48
N HIS A 107 -2.93 -1.02 -20.82
CA HIS A 107 -3.32 -1.46 -19.48
C HIS A 107 -2.72 -0.61 -18.35
N MET A 108 -1.84 0.36 -18.64
CA MET A 108 -1.30 1.28 -17.63
C MET A 108 -2.40 2.15 -17.00
N ARG A 109 -3.54 2.34 -17.69
CA ARG A 109 -4.73 2.97 -17.10
C ARG A 109 -5.25 2.27 -15.84
N TRP A 110 -5.08 0.95 -15.76
CA TRP A 110 -5.51 0.16 -14.59
C TRP A 110 -4.59 0.35 -13.40
N HIS A 111 -3.33 0.76 -13.60
CA HIS A 111 -2.39 1.03 -12.52
C HIS A 111 -2.98 2.03 -11.52
N ALA A 112 -3.54 3.13 -12.03
CA ALA A 112 -4.17 4.15 -11.18
C ALA A 112 -5.33 3.56 -10.35
N THR A 113 -6.18 2.74 -10.97
CA THR A 113 -7.30 2.07 -10.28
C THR A 113 -6.82 1.20 -9.13
N PHE A 114 -5.81 0.35 -9.36
CA PHE A 114 -5.27 -0.52 -8.32
C PHE A 114 -4.58 0.28 -7.19
N MET A 115 -3.88 1.37 -7.53
CA MET A 115 -3.27 2.25 -6.53
C MET A 115 -4.32 2.95 -5.67
N VAL A 116 -5.38 3.49 -6.27
CA VAL A 116 -6.49 4.12 -5.54
C VAL A 116 -7.21 3.12 -4.64
N ALA A 117 -7.49 1.91 -5.16
CA ALA A 117 -8.09 0.84 -4.37
C ALA A 117 -7.21 0.47 -3.16
N ALA A 118 -5.89 0.32 -3.36
CA ALA A 118 -4.96 0.05 -2.27
C ALA A 118 -4.97 1.16 -1.21
N VAL A 119 -4.95 2.44 -1.61
CA VAL A 119 -5.02 3.59 -0.70
C VAL A 119 -6.33 3.61 0.08
N ALA A 120 -7.46 3.38 -0.58
CA ALA A 120 -8.77 3.33 0.07
C ALA A 120 -8.82 2.26 1.16
N LEU A 121 -8.29 1.06 0.88
CA LEU A 121 -8.24 -0.03 1.85
C LEU A 121 -7.30 0.27 3.02
N ILE A 122 -6.15 0.94 2.77
CA ILE A 122 -5.27 1.40 3.84
C ILE A 122 -6.00 2.40 4.76
N LEU A 123 -6.74 3.35 4.19
CA LEU A 123 -7.57 4.28 4.97
C LEU A 123 -8.66 3.55 5.77
N THR A 124 -9.35 2.58 5.17
CA THR A 124 -10.34 1.75 5.87
C THR A 124 -9.71 1.02 7.05
N MET A 125 -8.54 0.43 6.89
CA MET A 125 -7.82 -0.21 7.99
C MET A 125 -7.45 0.78 9.09
N GLY A 126 -6.97 1.98 8.73
CA GLY A 126 -6.69 3.06 9.67
C GLY A 126 -7.94 3.48 10.45
N PHE A 127 -9.06 3.64 9.76
CA PHE A 127 -10.35 3.99 10.36
C PHE A 127 -10.86 2.92 11.33
N LEU A 128 -10.87 1.65 10.91
CA LEU A 128 -11.28 0.53 11.78
C LEU A 128 -10.40 0.43 13.02
N THR A 129 -9.10 0.69 12.87
CA THR A 129 -8.15 0.73 13.99
C THR A 129 -8.46 1.90 14.93
N GLY A 130 -8.70 3.10 14.40
CA GLY A 130 -9.07 4.28 15.18
C GLY A 130 -10.39 4.11 15.94
N LEU A 131 -11.43 3.58 15.30
CA LEU A 131 -12.70 3.25 15.96
C LEU A 131 -12.50 2.30 17.14
N LYS A 132 -11.67 1.26 16.96
CA LYS A 132 -11.39 0.30 18.03
C LYS A 132 -10.67 0.93 19.21
N LEU A 133 -9.77 1.90 18.97
CA LEU A 133 -9.01 2.58 20.02
C LEU A 133 -9.85 3.62 20.79
N ILE A 134 -10.84 4.25 20.14
CA ILE A 134 -11.72 5.24 20.78
C ILE A 134 -12.89 4.55 21.51
N GLY A 135 -13.35 3.41 20.99
CA GLY A 135 -14.47 2.65 21.57
C GLY A 135 -14.09 1.68 22.69
N SER A 136 -12.79 1.50 23.00
CA SER A 136 -12.26 0.66 24.08
C SER A 136 -11.79 1.50 25.26
#